data_AF-A0A1H7TFU9-F1
#
_entry.id   AF-A0A1H7TFU9-F1
#
_cell.length_a   1.000
_cell.length_b   1.000
_cell.length_c   1.000
_cell.angle_alpha   90.00
_cell.angle_beta   90.00
_cell.angle_gamma   90.00
#
_symmetry.space_group_name_H-M   'P 1'
#
loop_
_entity.id
_entity.type
_entity.pdbx_description
1 polymer ?
#
loop_
_entity_poly.entity_id
_entity_poly.type
_entity_poly.pdbx_seq_one_letter_code
_entity_poly.pdbx_strand_id
1 'polypeptide(L)'
;MKYSVIPFIALLITGCTTAQNTPATGDFSYEDVRFAAADQTIQTPSKFNQDITECQSIAQVQYETDIKNSAKLAEIYGQPISPEVFAQKRKAQVVDCMTGKITGKGTGKGWLLAQDS
;
A
#
# COMPACT_ATOMS: atom_id res chain seq x y z
N MET A 1 10.18 -65.39 31.64
CA MET A 1 10.39 -63.97 31.32
C MET A 1 10.18 -63.81 29.82
N LYS A 2 9.09 -63.16 29.39
CA LYS A 2 8.78 -62.91 27.98
C LYS A 2 8.80 -61.39 27.77
N TYR A 3 9.78 -60.91 27.01
CA TYR A 3 9.96 -59.49 26.72
C TYR A 3 9.05 -59.09 25.56
N SER A 4 8.12 -58.18 25.84
CA SER A 4 7.34 -57.46 24.82
C SER A 4 8.19 -56.30 24.30
N VAL A 5 8.43 -56.24 22.99
CA VAL A 5 9.13 -55.12 22.34
C VAL A 5 8.12 -54.45 21.40
N ILE A 6 7.67 -53.25 21.77
CA ILE A 6 6.83 -52.40 20.92
C ILE A 6 7.78 -51.48 20.12
N PRO A 7 7.73 -51.43 18.78
CA PRO A 7 8.50 -50.46 18.04
C PRO A 7 7.84 -49.08 18.16
N PHE A 8 8.49 -48.18 18.88
CA PHE A 8 8.22 -46.74 18.80
C PHE A 8 8.71 -46.24 17.43
N ILE A 9 7.80 -46.12 16.47
CA ILE A 9 8.08 -45.38 15.24
C ILE A 9 7.96 -43.90 15.58
N ALA A 10 9.10 -43.26 15.80
CA ALA A 10 9.20 -41.82 15.91
C ALA A 10 8.81 -41.20 14.56
N LEU A 11 7.60 -40.62 14.49
CA LEU A 11 7.27 -39.69 13.43
C LEU A 11 8.20 -38.47 13.56
N LEU A 12 9.21 -38.41 12.70
CA LEU A 12 9.92 -37.17 12.41
C LEU A 12 8.93 -36.24 11.69
N ILE A 13 8.14 -35.51 12.47
CA ILE A 13 7.54 -34.26 12.03
C ILE A 13 8.71 -33.33 11.72
N THR A 14 9.15 -33.36 10.46
CA THR A 14 9.94 -32.29 9.88
C THR A 14 9.09 -31.04 10.04
N GLY A 15 9.46 -30.22 11.03
CA GLY A 15 8.82 -28.94 11.26
C GLY A 15 8.86 -28.16 9.97
N CYS A 16 7.69 -27.85 9.43
CA CYS A 16 7.55 -26.89 8.36
C CYS A 16 8.16 -25.59 8.90
N THR A 17 9.36 -25.22 8.45
CA THR A 17 9.89 -23.89 8.74
C THR A 17 9.05 -22.92 7.92
N THR A 18 7.88 -22.55 8.44
CA THR A 18 7.20 -21.35 8.00
C THR A 18 8.21 -20.22 8.18
N ALA A 19 8.65 -19.63 7.07
CA ALA A 19 9.43 -18.41 7.10
C ALA A 19 8.71 -17.45 8.04
N GLN A 20 9.32 -17.16 9.18
CA GLN A 20 8.76 -16.23 10.14
C GLN A 20 8.83 -14.86 9.48
N ASN A 21 7.73 -14.49 8.80
CA ASN A 21 7.49 -13.17 8.25
C ASN A 21 7.53 -12.19 9.41
N THR A 22 8.73 -11.74 9.73
CA THR A 22 8.92 -10.68 10.71
C THR A 22 8.37 -9.43 10.04
N PRO A 23 7.28 -8.83 10.53
CA PRO A 23 6.74 -7.62 9.93
C PRO A 23 7.87 -6.58 9.94
N ALA A 24 8.24 -6.05 8.78
CA ALA A 24 9.23 -4.99 8.75
C ALA A 24 8.69 -3.84 9.62
N THR A 25 9.41 -3.55 10.69
CA THR A 25 9.13 -2.45 11.63
C THR A 25 9.40 -1.12 10.93
N GLY A 26 8.47 -0.69 10.08
CA GLY A 26 8.46 0.62 9.44
C GLY A 26 7.03 1.13 9.39
N ASP A 27 6.83 2.40 9.73
CA ASP A 27 5.54 3.06 9.56
C ASP A 27 5.34 3.40 8.07
N PHE A 28 4.79 2.44 7.33
CA PHE A 28 4.45 2.59 5.91
C PHE A 28 3.05 3.18 5.78
N SER A 29 2.89 4.44 6.17
CA SER A 29 1.60 5.13 6.13
C SER A 29 1.67 6.48 5.41
N TYR A 30 0.53 6.89 4.87
CA TYR A 30 0.29 8.22 4.33
C TYR A 30 -1.12 8.65 4.74
N GLU A 31 -1.20 9.67 5.60
CA GLU A 31 -2.45 10.06 6.28
C GLU A 31 -3.03 8.84 7.04
N ASP A 32 -4.29 8.49 6.81
CA ASP A 32 -4.97 7.32 7.36
C ASP A 32 -4.79 6.03 6.52
N VAL A 33 -3.96 6.05 5.48
CA VAL A 33 -3.75 4.90 4.60
C VAL A 33 -2.47 4.17 4.96
N ARG A 34 -2.56 2.87 5.23
CA ARG A 34 -1.39 2.00 5.45
C ARG A 34 -1.07 1.18 4.21
N PHE A 35 0.23 0.98 3.99
CA PHE A 35 0.76 0.25 2.85
C PHE A 35 1.54 -0.99 3.29
N ALA A 36 1.52 -2.00 2.44
CA ALA A 36 2.40 -3.16 2.49
C ALA A 36 3.18 -3.24 1.18
N ALA A 37 4.41 -3.71 1.20
CA ALA A 37 5.14 -3.95 -0.04
C ALA A 37 4.53 -5.17 -0.77
N ALA A 38 4.33 -5.10 -2.08
CA ALA A 38 3.91 -6.25 -2.88
C ALA A 38 4.98 -7.35 -2.93
N ASP A 39 6.25 -6.94 -2.81
CA ASP A 39 7.42 -7.80 -2.73
C ASP A 39 8.20 -7.43 -1.46
N GLN A 40 8.46 -8.43 -0.61
CA GLN A 40 9.16 -8.26 0.67
C GLN A 40 10.59 -7.71 0.49
N THR A 41 11.18 -7.86 -0.70
CA THR A 41 12.50 -7.28 -1.02
C THR A 41 12.49 -5.75 -1.13
N ILE A 42 11.30 -5.14 -1.30
CA ILE A 42 11.10 -3.69 -1.47
C ILE A 42 10.76 -3.01 -0.12
N GLN A 43 10.50 -3.79 0.94
CA GLN A 43 9.98 -3.31 2.22
C GLN A 43 11.06 -2.62 3.08
N THR A 44 11.58 -1.49 2.59
CA THR A 44 12.53 -0.63 3.30
C THR A 44 11.92 0.76 3.52
N PRO A 45 12.09 1.38 4.71
CA PRO A 45 11.61 2.74 4.97
C PRO A 45 12.14 3.77 3.97
N SER A 46 13.38 3.62 3.49
CA SER A 46 13.98 4.53 2.49
C SER A 46 13.23 4.47 1.16
N LYS A 47 12.93 3.27 0.66
CA LYS A 47 12.18 3.10 -0.59
C LYS A 47 10.75 3.61 -0.47
N PHE A 48 10.08 3.32 0.64
CA PHE A 48 8.75 3.86 0.92
C PHE A 48 8.75 5.39 0.89
N ASN A 49 9.67 6.01 1.64
CA ASN A 49 9.77 7.47 1.72
C ASN A 49 10.06 8.11 0.36
N GLN A 50 10.93 7.49 -0.45
CA GLN A 50 11.19 7.95 -1.81
C GLN A 50 9.92 7.89 -2.67
N ASP A 51 9.24 6.73 -2.70
CA ASP A 51 8.07 6.53 -3.55
C ASP A 51 6.91 7.43 -3.13
N ILE A 52 6.63 7.54 -1.82
CA ILE A 52 5.53 8.37 -1.33
C ILE A 52 5.79 9.86 -1.59
N THR A 53 7.05 10.32 -1.46
CA THR A 53 7.43 11.71 -1.77
C THR A 53 7.23 12.01 -3.26
N GLU A 54 7.64 11.10 -4.13
CA GLU A 54 7.46 11.24 -5.58
C GLU A 54 5.96 11.30 -5.93
N CYS A 55 5.17 10.38 -5.38
CA CYS A 55 3.72 10.34 -5.59
C CYS A 55 3.00 11.59 -5.05
N GLN A 56 3.43 12.12 -3.90
CA GLN A 56 2.93 13.39 -3.36
C GLN A 56 3.24 14.56 -4.29
N SER A 57 4.45 14.63 -4.84
CA SER A 57 4.84 15.68 -5.79
C SER A 57 3.95 15.67 -7.05
N ILE A 58 3.72 14.48 -7.62
CA ILE A 58 2.83 14.31 -8.78
C ILE A 58 1.41 14.75 -8.45
N ALA A 59 0.86 14.28 -7.31
CA ALA A 59 -0.49 14.64 -6.89
C ALA A 59 -0.63 16.14 -6.58
N GLN A 60 0.42 16.78 -6.06
CA GLN A 60 0.43 18.21 -5.77
C GLN A 60 0.37 19.05 -7.05
N VAL A 61 1.13 18.69 -8.09
CA VAL A 61 1.06 19.36 -9.41
C VAL A 61 -0.35 19.26 -9.99
N GLN A 62 -0.98 18.09 -9.87
CA GLN A 62 -2.34 17.90 -10.36
C GLN A 62 -3.37 18.68 -9.52
N TYR A 63 -3.22 18.72 -8.19
CA TYR A 63 -4.05 19.53 -7.31
C TYR A 63 -3.99 21.01 -7.68
N GLU A 64 -2.80 21.57 -7.89
CA GLU A 64 -2.64 22.97 -8.31
C GLU A 64 -3.29 23.24 -9.67
N THR A 65 -3.19 22.28 -10.59
CA THR A 65 -3.85 22.36 -11.89
C THR A 65 -5.37 22.35 -11.75
N ASP A 66 -5.91 21.48 -10.88
CA ASP A 66 -7.34 21.39 -10.63
C ASP A 66 -7.88 22.67 -9.98
N ILE A 67 -7.16 23.24 -9.00
CA ILE A 67 -7.52 24.50 -8.34
C ILE A 67 -7.52 25.66 -9.35
N LYS A 68 -6.49 25.78 -10.20
CA LYS A 68 -6.45 26.80 -11.26
C LYS A 68 -7.61 26.69 -12.24
N ASN A 69 -8.13 25.47 -12.45
CA ASN A 69 -9.26 25.19 -13.33
C ASN A 69 -10.61 25.07 -12.59
N SER A 70 -10.66 25.32 -11.29
CA SER A 70 -11.83 25.08 -10.45
C SER A 70 -13.07 25.86 -10.92
N ALA A 71 -12.91 27.10 -11.37
CA ALA A 71 -14.00 27.90 -11.94
C ALA A 71 -14.60 27.26 -13.21
N LYS A 72 -13.74 26.76 -14.09
CA LYS A 72 -14.16 26.05 -15.31
C LYS A 72 -14.86 24.73 -14.97
N LEU A 73 -14.36 24.01 -13.97
CA LEU A 73 -15.02 22.79 -13.49
C LEU A 73 -16.39 23.12 -12.89
N ALA A 74 -16.51 24.21 -12.13
CA ALA A 74 -17.78 24.65 -11.57
C ALA A 74 -18.83 25.00 -12.63
N GLU A 75 -18.39 25.61 -13.74
CA GLU A 75 -19.24 25.86 -14.91
C GLU A 75 -19.76 24.54 -15.53
N ILE A 76 -18.88 23.56 -15.72
CA ILE A 76 -19.24 22.25 -16.29
C ILE A 76 -20.24 21.49 -15.41
N TYR A 77 -20.03 21.50 -14.09
CA TYR A 77 -20.84 20.75 -13.13
C TYR A 77 -22.03 21.55 -12.56
N GLY A 78 -22.20 22.81 -12.97
CA GLY A 78 -23.28 23.70 -12.54
C GLY A 78 -23.24 24.10 -11.07
N GLN A 79 -22.12 23.85 -10.37
CA GLN A 79 -21.95 24.17 -8.95
C GLN A 79 -20.47 24.33 -8.57
N PRO A 80 -20.12 25.19 -7.62
CA PRO A 80 -18.78 25.27 -7.08
C PRO A 80 -18.33 23.93 -6.49
N ILE A 81 -17.09 23.53 -6.77
CA ILE A 81 -16.47 22.35 -6.15
C ILE A 81 -15.80 22.78 -4.85
N SER A 82 -16.09 22.09 -3.75
CA SER A 82 -15.48 22.42 -2.46
C SER A 82 -13.97 22.09 -2.44
N PRO A 83 -13.16 22.86 -1.70
CA PRO A 83 -11.75 22.55 -1.48
C PRO A 83 -11.49 21.12 -0.98
N GLU A 84 -12.37 20.60 -0.12
CA GLU A 84 -12.30 19.22 0.40
C GLU A 84 -12.32 18.17 -0.71
N VAL A 85 -13.08 18.38 -1.80
CA VAL A 85 -13.11 17.44 -2.93
C VAL A 85 -11.75 17.38 -3.62
N PHE A 86 -11.08 18.51 -3.79
CA PHE A 86 -9.73 18.55 -4.37
C PHE A 86 -8.70 17.90 -3.43
N ALA A 87 -8.82 18.09 -2.11
CA ALA A 87 -7.97 17.43 -1.13
C ALA A 87 -8.15 15.90 -1.16
N GLN A 88 -9.39 15.41 -1.21
CA GLN A 88 -9.68 13.98 -1.36
C GLN A 88 -9.15 13.41 -2.67
N LYS A 89 -9.31 14.15 -3.77
CA LYS A 89 -8.75 13.77 -5.07
C LYS A 89 -7.22 13.66 -5.04
N ARG A 90 -6.54 14.61 -4.39
CA ARG A 90 -5.08 14.57 -4.21
C ARG A 90 -4.65 13.31 -3.44
N LYS A 91 -5.31 13.01 -2.31
CA LYS A 91 -5.05 11.78 -1.55
C LYS A 91 -5.24 10.53 -2.41
N ALA A 92 -6.35 10.47 -3.16
CA ALA A 92 -6.63 9.35 -4.06
C ALA A 92 -5.54 9.17 -5.13
N GLN A 93 -4.99 10.26 -5.67
CA GLN A 93 -3.88 10.20 -6.63
C GLN A 93 -2.59 9.67 -6.03
N VAL A 94 -2.27 10.03 -4.79
CA VAL A 94 -1.11 9.45 -4.08
C VAL A 94 -1.29 7.94 -3.94
N VAL A 95 -2.48 7.50 -3.50
CA VAL A 95 -2.79 6.07 -3.36
C VAL A 95 -2.74 5.33 -4.70
N ASP A 96 -3.24 5.92 -5.78
CA ASP A 96 -3.14 5.33 -7.12
C ASP A 96 -1.69 5.24 -7.60
N CYS A 97 -0.89 6.28 -7.40
CA CYS A 97 0.53 6.25 -7.78
C CYS A 97 1.30 5.15 -7.02
N MET A 98 1.00 4.98 -5.73
CA MET A 98 1.62 3.94 -4.91
C MET A 98 1.19 2.53 -5.33
N THR A 99 -0.10 2.34 -5.64
CA THR A 99 -0.71 1.00 -5.77
C THR A 99 -1.09 0.58 -7.19
N GLY A 100 -1.23 1.52 -8.12
CA GLY A 100 -1.73 1.32 -9.47
C GLY A 100 -3.21 0.91 -9.55
N LYS A 101 -3.97 1.01 -8.45
CA LYS A 101 -5.33 0.44 -8.33
C LYS A 101 -6.44 1.23 -9.02
N ILE A 102 -6.37 2.56 -9.06
CA ILE A 102 -7.46 3.41 -9.59
C ILE A 102 -7.42 3.42 -11.12
N THR A 103 -6.23 3.42 -11.74
CA THR A 103 -6.12 3.41 -13.21
C THR A 103 -6.18 2.02 -13.84
N GLY A 104 -6.06 0.94 -13.04
CA GLY A 104 -6.04 -0.44 -13.54
C GLY A 104 -4.85 -0.75 -14.45
N LYS A 105 -3.88 0.18 -14.57
CA LYS A 105 -2.75 0.07 -15.48
C LYS A 105 -1.61 -0.81 -14.96
N GLY A 106 -1.65 -1.23 -13.69
CA GLY A 106 -0.61 -2.07 -13.09
C GLY A 106 0.76 -1.39 -12.96
N THR A 107 0.84 -0.06 -13.11
CA THR A 107 2.10 0.72 -13.09
C THR A 107 2.34 1.46 -11.78
N GLY A 108 1.74 1.01 -10.66
CA GLY A 108 2.02 1.59 -9.35
C GLY A 108 3.47 1.37 -8.92
N LYS A 109 3.90 2.05 -7.85
CA LYS A 109 5.25 1.91 -7.28
C LYS A 109 5.52 0.55 -6.59
N GLY A 110 4.58 -0.40 -6.64
CA GLY A 110 4.72 -1.74 -6.07
C GLY A 110 4.27 -1.85 -4.62
N TRP A 111 3.48 -0.88 -4.14
CA TRP A 111 2.86 -0.92 -2.83
C TRP A 111 1.42 -1.43 -2.93
N LEU A 112 0.96 -2.12 -1.88
CA LEU A 112 -0.40 -2.59 -1.72
C LEU A 112 -1.03 -1.85 -0.54
N LEU A 113 -2.36 -1.73 -0.53
CA LEU A 113 -3.07 -1.33 0.68
C LEU A 113 -2.93 -2.46 1.70
N ALA A 114 -2.45 -2.13 2.90
CA ALA A 114 -2.51 -3.08 4.01
C ALA A 114 -3.98 -3.34 4.32
N GLN A 115 -4.36 -4.61 4.53
CA GLN A 115 -5.65 -4.90 5.12
C GLN A 115 -5.58 -4.51 6.59
N ASP A 116 -6.60 -3.81 7.08
CA ASP A 116 -6.76 -3.57 8.51
C ASP A 116 -6.81 -4.94 9.20
N SER A 117 -5.79 -5.22 10.01
CA SER A 117 -5.69 -6.43 10.84
C SER A 117 -6.52 -6.31 12.10
#